data_AF-A0A1R4ENV1-F1
#
_entry.id   AF-A0A1R4ENV1-F1
#
_cell.length_a   1.000
_cell.length_b   1.000
_cell.length_c   1.000
_cell.angle_alpha   90.00
_cell.angle_beta   90.00
_cell.angle_gamma   90.00
#
_symmetry.space_group_name_H-M   'P 1'
#
loop_
_entity.id
_entity.type
_entity.pdbx_description
1 polymer ?
#
loop_
_entity_poly.entity_id
_entity_poly.type
_entity_poly.pdbx_seq_one_letter_code
_entity_poly.pdbx_strand_id
1 'polypeptide(L)'
;MVMVFQGEVRSVAALLDAARTVPETVPGAGVGVRHTAADNARACRSLLAEGEGVDACWRFGILQTLDDYASVLRRGGADLAAGVFADEPERTGAGELDAAFAALADHLAERDGWPVPAWALDPDRRTDAWYPAVPAIFRAEAERDSPRAFRERGIMITSRSLARA
;
A
#
# COMPACT_ATOMS: atom_id res chain seq x y z
N MET A 1 14.60 -2.59 -42.17
CA MET A 1 13.72 -1.43 -42.39
C MET A 1 13.57 -0.72 -41.05
N VAL A 2 14.18 0.47 -40.89
CA VAL A 2 14.17 1.21 -39.61
C VAL A 2 12.90 2.04 -39.56
N MET A 3 12.02 1.82 -38.59
CA MET A 3 10.88 2.71 -38.34
C MET A 3 11.39 4.02 -37.74
N VAL A 4 11.22 5.12 -38.48
CA VAL A 4 11.48 6.48 -37.99
C VAL A 4 10.18 7.02 -37.39
N PHE A 5 10.24 7.46 -36.12
CA PHE A 5 9.14 8.11 -35.43
C PHE A 5 8.64 9.32 -36.24
N GLN A 6 7.34 9.32 -36.60
CA GLN A 6 6.69 10.38 -37.39
C GLN A 6 5.97 11.43 -36.52
N GLY A 7 6.14 11.39 -35.19
CA GLY A 7 5.49 12.33 -34.28
C GLY A 7 6.30 13.61 -34.08
N GLU A 8 5.61 14.67 -33.66
CA GLU A 8 6.24 15.93 -33.24
C GLU A 8 6.91 15.75 -31.87
N VAL A 9 8.21 16.02 -31.78
CA VAL A 9 8.93 16.03 -30.48
C VAL A 9 8.66 17.36 -29.79
N ARG A 10 7.79 17.34 -28.78
CA ARG A 10 7.49 18.53 -27.98
C ARG A 10 8.56 18.77 -26.91
N SER A 11 8.82 20.04 -26.61
CA SER A 11 9.65 20.41 -25.46
C SER A 11 8.96 20.04 -24.14
N VAL A 12 9.74 19.86 -23.08
CA VAL A 12 9.20 19.59 -21.72
C VAL A 12 8.22 20.69 -21.30
N ALA A 13 8.52 21.96 -21.58
CA ALA A 13 7.63 23.07 -21.31
C ALA A 13 6.28 22.93 -22.05
N ALA A 14 6.31 22.62 -23.35
CA ALA A 14 5.10 22.41 -24.15
C ALA A 14 4.28 21.19 -23.67
N LEU A 15 4.94 20.15 -23.15
CA LEU A 15 4.26 19.00 -22.54
C LEU A 15 3.57 19.39 -21.21
N LEU A 16 4.22 20.20 -20.37
CA LEU A 16 3.65 20.65 -19.10
C LEU A 16 2.47 21.59 -19.31
N ASP A 17 2.54 22.51 -20.27
CA ASP A 17 1.41 23.40 -20.59
C ASP A 17 0.24 22.63 -21.23
N ALA A 18 0.53 21.62 -22.04
CA ALA A 18 -0.49 20.71 -22.54
C ALA A 18 -1.14 19.91 -21.40
N ALA A 19 -0.36 19.35 -20.47
CA ALA A 19 -0.88 18.57 -19.35
C ALA A 19 -1.79 19.41 -18.42
N ARG A 20 -1.50 20.71 -18.26
CA ARG A 20 -2.34 21.62 -17.47
C ARG A 20 -3.68 21.97 -18.13
N THR A 21 -3.77 21.85 -19.45
CA THR A 21 -4.96 22.21 -20.23
C THR A 21 -5.81 21.01 -20.60
N VAL A 22 -5.24 19.81 -20.55
CA VAL A 22 -5.98 18.54 -20.66
C VAL A 22 -6.77 18.33 -19.37
N PRO A 23 -8.11 18.19 -19.44
CA PRO A 23 -8.90 17.77 -18.28
C PRO A 23 -8.34 16.47 -17.74
N GLU A 24 -8.19 16.38 -16.41
CA GLU A 24 -7.73 15.16 -15.77
C GLU A 24 -8.57 13.99 -16.27
N THR A 25 -7.92 12.98 -16.84
CA THR A 25 -8.61 11.85 -17.43
C THR A 25 -9.27 11.12 -16.29
N VAL A 26 -10.60 11.27 -16.16
CA VAL A 26 -11.37 10.50 -15.18
C VAL A 26 -11.13 9.04 -15.54
N PRO A 27 -10.50 8.23 -14.66
CA PRO A 27 -10.25 6.84 -14.96
C PRO A 27 -11.59 6.18 -15.33
N GLY A 28 -11.59 5.37 -16.39
CA GLY A 28 -12.82 4.73 -16.86
C GLY A 28 -13.51 3.98 -15.70
N ALA A 29 -14.73 4.39 -15.37
CA ALA A 29 -15.58 3.67 -14.44
C ALA A 29 -15.81 2.26 -14.99
N GLY A 30 -15.41 1.23 -14.24
CA GLY A 30 -15.57 -0.18 -14.62
C GLY A 30 -14.31 -1.05 -14.52
N VAL A 31 -13.14 -0.46 -14.24
CA VAL A 31 -11.95 -1.26 -13.87
C VAL A 31 -12.02 -1.56 -12.37
N GLY A 32 -12.34 -2.81 -12.02
CA GLY A 32 -12.36 -3.29 -10.63
C GLY A 32 -10.98 -3.29 -9.95
N VAL A 33 -10.88 -4.02 -8.85
CA VAL A 33 -9.63 -4.27 -8.13
C VAL A 33 -8.70 -5.11 -9.01
N ARG A 34 -7.45 -4.65 -9.19
CA ARG A 34 -6.44 -5.33 -10.03
C ARG A 34 -5.38 -6.07 -9.23
N HIS A 35 -5.00 -5.48 -8.10
CA HIS A 35 -4.00 -6.00 -7.19
C HIS A 35 -4.60 -5.95 -5.79
N THR A 36 -4.39 -7.03 -5.05
CA THR A 36 -4.95 -7.23 -3.72
C THR A 36 -3.83 -7.34 -2.69
N ALA A 37 -4.17 -7.19 -1.42
CA ALA A 37 -3.27 -7.51 -0.33
C ALA A 37 -2.76 -8.97 -0.41
N ALA A 38 -3.59 -9.90 -0.91
CA ALA A 38 -3.20 -11.30 -1.10
C ALA A 38 -2.16 -11.49 -2.21
N ASP A 39 -2.29 -10.80 -3.34
CA ASP A 39 -1.28 -10.82 -4.40
C ASP A 39 0.05 -10.22 -3.92
N ASN A 40 -0.03 -9.09 -3.20
CA ASN A 40 1.15 -8.42 -2.66
C ASN A 40 1.85 -9.24 -1.56
N ALA A 41 1.10 -9.97 -0.72
CA ALA A 41 1.69 -10.92 0.23
C ALA A 41 2.36 -12.11 -0.45
N ARG A 42 1.76 -12.63 -1.53
CA ARG A 42 2.38 -13.69 -2.35
C ARG A 42 3.70 -13.21 -2.96
N ALA A 43 3.74 -11.98 -3.46
CA ALA A 43 4.97 -11.37 -3.98
C ALA A 43 6.04 -11.23 -2.88
N CYS A 44 5.67 -10.77 -1.67
CA CYS A 44 6.58 -10.73 -0.53
C CYS A 44 7.14 -12.11 -0.19
N ARG A 45 6.32 -13.17 -0.20
CA ARG A 45 6.78 -14.54 0.04
C ARG A 45 7.88 -14.94 -0.97
N SER A 46 7.69 -14.63 -2.25
CA SER A 46 8.70 -14.89 -3.29
C SER A 46 9.99 -14.09 -3.04
N LEU A 47 9.88 -12.80 -2.73
CA LEU A 47 11.04 -11.95 -2.41
C LEU A 47 11.83 -12.49 -1.21
N LEU A 48 11.15 -12.87 -0.13
CA LEU A 48 11.78 -13.49 1.04
C LEU A 48 12.48 -14.81 0.69
N ALA A 49 11.87 -15.63 -0.17
CA ALA A 49 12.47 -16.88 -0.63
C ALA A 49 13.72 -16.66 -1.50
N GLU A 50 13.79 -15.53 -2.21
CA GLU A 50 14.95 -15.09 -2.98
C GLU A 50 16.04 -14.41 -2.13
N GLY A 51 15.79 -14.26 -0.82
CA GLY A 51 16.74 -13.69 0.14
C GLY A 51 16.63 -12.18 0.34
N GLU A 52 15.60 -11.54 -0.22
CA GLU A 52 15.31 -10.13 0.07
C GLU A 52 14.83 -9.95 1.52
N GLY A 53 15.10 -8.77 2.06
CA GLY A 53 14.74 -8.44 3.45
C GLY A 53 13.29 -8.00 3.64
N VAL A 54 12.85 -8.00 4.90
CA VAL A 54 11.54 -7.45 5.31
C VAL A 54 11.35 -5.99 4.91
N ASP A 55 12.42 -5.19 4.79
CA ASP A 55 12.36 -3.80 4.33
C ASP A 55 11.96 -3.67 2.85
N ALA A 56 12.39 -4.61 2.00
CA ALA A 56 11.95 -4.66 0.61
C ALA A 56 10.46 -4.99 0.55
N CYS A 57 10.02 -5.96 1.34
CA CYS A 57 8.61 -6.35 1.43
C CYS A 57 7.72 -5.27 2.07
N TRP A 58 8.25 -4.44 2.98
CA TRP A 58 7.53 -3.26 3.46
C TRP A 58 7.19 -2.31 2.30
N ARG A 59 8.15 -2.05 1.42
CA ARG A 59 7.96 -1.18 0.27
C ARG A 59 7.06 -1.82 -0.79
N PHE A 60 7.38 -3.04 -1.22
CA PHE A 60 6.73 -3.69 -2.36
C PHE A 60 5.46 -4.46 -2.00
N GLY A 61 5.24 -4.74 -0.71
CA GLY A 61 4.02 -5.35 -0.21
C GLY A 61 3.09 -4.31 0.41
N ILE A 62 3.52 -3.71 1.52
CA ILE A 62 2.63 -2.85 2.33
C ILE A 62 2.36 -1.52 1.64
N LEU A 63 3.40 -0.78 1.23
CA LEU A 63 3.20 0.52 0.59
C LEU A 63 2.53 0.39 -0.78
N GLN A 64 2.89 -0.64 -1.57
CA GLN A 64 2.17 -0.92 -2.82
C GLN A 64 0.69 -1.28 -2.58
N THR A 65 0.35 -2.02 -1.52
CA THR A 65 -1.07 -2.27 -1.18
C THR A 65 -1.81 -0.99 -0.83
N LEU A 66 -1.15 -0.04 -0.16
CA LEU A 66 -1.71 1.28 0.10
C LEU A 66 -1.90 2.07 -1.20
N ASP A 67 -0.95 2.02 -2.13
CA ASP A 67 -1.05 2.63 -3.47
C ASP A 67 -2.22 2.04 -4.28
N ASP A 68 -2.34 0.71 -4.28
CA ASP A 68 -3.41 -0.03 -4.94
C ASP A 68 -4.76 0.39 -4.38
N TYR A 69 -4.89 0.41 -3.05
CA TYR A 69 -6.08 0.88 -2.36
C TYR A 69 -6.43 2.33 -2.70
N ALA A 70 -5.46 3.25 -2.60
CA ALA A 70 -5.68 4.67 -2.91
C ALA A 70 -6.09 4.88 -4.38
N SER A 71 -5.50 4.10 -5.30
CA SER A 71 -5.87 4.08 -6.70
C SER A 71 -7.30 3.59 -6.92
N VAL A 72 -7.73 2.51 -6.25
CA VAL A 72 -9.11 2.02 -6.35
C VAL A 72 -10.09 3.01 -5.71
N LEU A 73 -9.75 3.58 -4.56
CA LEU A 73 -10.55 4.57 -3.84
C LEU A 73 -10.88 5.78 -4.72
N ARG A 74 -9.89 6.34 -5.42
CA ARG A 74 -10.09 7.45 -6.36
C ARG A 74 -11.02 7.11 -7.52
N ARG A 75 -11.13 5.83 -7.89
CA ARG A 75 -11.89 5.36 -9.06
C ARG A 75 -13.32 4.95 -8.73
N GLY A 76 -13.57 4.41 -7.55
CA GLY A 76 -14.86 3.79 -7.22
C GLY A 76 -15.28 3.89 -5.75
N GLY A 77 -14.62 4.72 -4.95
CA GLY A 77 -14.99 4.94 -3.56
C GLY A 77 -14.58 3.80 -2.62
N ALA A 78 -14.96 3.95 -1.36
CA ALA A 78 -14.53 3.07 -0.26
C ALA A 78 -15.01 1.62 -0.45
N ASP A 79 -16.24 1.43 -0.92
CA ASP A 79 -16.80 0.09 -1.14
C ASP A 79 -16.00 -0.71 -2.16
N LEU A 80 -15.58 -0.08 -3.27
CA LEU A 80 -14.72 -0.74 -4.25
C LEU A 80 -13.30 -0.95 -3.71
N ALA A 81 -12.76 0.02 -2.96
CA ALA A 81 -11.42 -0.03 -2.41
C ALA A 81 -11.26 -1.11 -1.34
N ALA A 82 -12.30 -1.36 -0.54
CA ALA A 82 -12.35 -2.46 0.42
C ALA A 82 -12.07 -3.83 -0.24
N GLY A 83 -12.40 -3.97 -1.52
CA GLY A 83 -12.10 -5.18 -2.31
C GLY A 83 -10.61 -5.52 -2.43
N VAL A 84 -9.68 -4.57 -2.19
CA VAL A 84 -8.23 -4.85 -2.10
C VAL A 84 -7.92 -5.82 -0.96
N PHE A 85 -8.77 -5.87 0.06
CA PHE A 85 -8.62 -6.69 1.27
C PHE A 85 -9.65 -7.83 1.37
N ALA A 86 -10.39 -8.11 0.28
CA ALA A 86 -11.42 -9.14 0.27
C ALA A 86 -10.85 -10.55 0.52
N ASP A 87 -9.77 -10.88 -0.18
CA ASP A 87 -9.07 -12.16 -0.01
C ASP A 87 -8.06 -12.06 1.14
N GLU A 88 -8.05 -13.06 2.01
CA GLU A 88 -7.06 -13.16 3.06
C GLU A 88 -5.65 -13.33 2.46
N PRO A 89 -4.68 -12.49 2.85
CA PRO A 89 -3.30 -12.70 2.46
C PRO A 89 -2.73 -13.95 3.13
N GLU A 90 -2.18 -14.85 2.33
CA GLU A 90 -1.41 -15.98 2.84
C GLU A 90 -0.24 -15.50 3.72
N ARG A 91 0.13 -16.31 4.71
CA ARG A 91 1.27 -16.03 5.59
C ARG A 91 2.56 -15.92 4.78
N THR A 92 3.22 -14.78 4.84
CA THR A 92 4.45 -14.49 4.11
C THR A 92 5.65 -15.29 4.61
N GLY A 93 5.58 -15.77 5.85
CA GLY A 93 6.70 -16.38 6.58
C GLY A 93 7.46 -15.38 7.47
N ALA A 94 7.14 -14.08 7.39
CA ALA A 94 7.62 -13.05 8.31
C ALA A 94 6.43 -12.45 9.08
N GLY A 95 6.41 -12.66 10.40
CA GLY A 95 5.29 -12.24 11.25
C GLY A 95 5.05 -10.72 11.23
N GLU A 96 6.11 -9.94 11.05
CA GLU A 96 6.07 -8.48 10.91
C GLU A 96 5.23 -8.03 9.70
N LEU A 97 5.40 -8.70 8.56
CA LEU A 97 4.64 -8.38 7.35
C LEU A 97 3.19 -8.83 7.46
N ASP A 98 2.96 -10.02 8.03
CA ASP A 98 1.61 -10.54 8.25
C ASP A 98 0.81 -9.63 9.20
N ALA A 99 1.47 -9.09 10.23
CA ALA A 99 0.94 -8.07 11.13
C ALA A 99 0.68 -6.75 10.40
N ALA A 100 1.55 -6.32 9.49
CA ALA A 100 1.38 -5.08 8.74
C ALA A 100 0.23 -5.11 7.75
N PHE A 101 0.00 -6.23 7.05
CA PHE A 101 -1.17 -6.38 6.18
C PHE A 101 -2.47 -6.27 6.98
N ALA A 102 -2.53 -6.90 8.16
CA ALA A 102 -3.68 -6.79 9.05
C ALA A 102 -3.86 -5.37 9.60
N ALA A 103 -2.77 -4.72 10.03
CA ALA A 103 -2.80 -3.34 10.51
C ALA A 103 -3.28 -2.36 9.44
N LEU A 104 -2.84 -2.54 8.19
CA LEU A 104 -3.22 -1.69 7.07
C LEU A 104 -4.71 -1.83 6.74
N ALA A 105 -5.23 -3.07 6.68
CA ALA A 105 -6.65 -3.32 6.46
C ALA A 105 -7.52 -2.68 7.55
N ASP A 106 -7.19 -2.91 8.82
CA ASP A 106 -7.88 -2.34 9.99
C ASP A 106 -7.83 -0.80 9.97
N HIS A 107 -6.66 -0.22 9.71
CA HIS A 107 -6.49 1.24 9.64
C HIS A 107 -7.35 1.88 8.54
N LEU A 108 -7.38 1.30 7.34
CA LEU A 108 -8.12 1.84 6.20
C LEU A 108 -9.63 1.61 6.34
N ALA A 109 -10.04 0.48 6.93
CA ALA A 109 -11.43 0.18 7.29
C ALA A 109 -11.99 1.23 8.26
N GLU A 110 -11.25 1.52 9.34
CA GLU A 110 -11.63 2.55 10.31
C GLU A 110 -11.67 3.94 9.67
N ARG A 111 -10.68 4.27 8.83
CA ARG A 111 -10.58 5.59 8.19
C ARG A 111 -11.72 5.86 7.19
N ASP A 112 -12.04 4.87 6.36
CA ASP A 112 -12.93 5.05 5.20
C ASP A 112 -14.32 4.43 5.40
N GLY A 113 -14.59 3.83 6.57
CA GLY A 113 -15.94 3.46 7.01
C GLY A 113 -16.47 2.14 6.45
N TRP A 114 -15.60 1.14 6.25
CA TRP A 114 -16.00 -0.21 5.82
C TRP A 114 -15.63 -1.28 6.87
N PRO A 115 -16.25 -2.48 6.88
CA PRO A 115 -16.02 -3.47 7.92
C PRO A 115 -14.61 -4.07 7.88
N VAL A 116 -13.94 -4.14 9.03
CA VAL A 116 -12.62 -4.78 9.14
C VAL A 116 -12.73 -6.27 8.79
N PRO A 117 -11.87 -6.82 7.90
CA PRO A 117 -11.92 -8.23 7.54
C PRO A 117 -11.58 -9.13 8.73
N ALA A 118 -12.25 -10.27 8.86
CA ALA A 118 -12.05 -11.18 9.99
C ALA A 118 -10.59 -11.65 10.13
N TRP A 119 -9.90 -11.91 9.00
CA TRP A 119 -8.49 -12.30 8.99
C TRP A 119 -7.56 -11.21 9.54
N ALA A 120 -7.93 -9.93 9.42
CA ALA A 120 -7.14 -8.84 9.96
C ALA A 120 -7.24 -8.76 11.49
N LEU A 121 -8.30 -9.34 12.08
CA LEU A 121 -8.52 -9.42 13.52
C LEU A 121 -7.85 -10.64 14.17
N ASP A 122 -7.17 -11.49 13.39
CA ASP A 122 -6.43 -12.65 13.88
C ASP A 122 -5.34 -12.21 14.88
N PRO A 123 -5.38 -12.68 16.15
CA PRO A 123 -4.40 -12.29 17.17
C PRO A 123 -2.97 -12.73 16.84
N ASP A 124 -2.78 -13.71 15.95
CA ASP A 124 -1.48 -14.20 15.52
C ASP A 124 -0.82 -13.30 14.46
N ARG A 125 -1.50 -12.24 14.01
CA ARG A 125 -0.94 -11.19 13.12
C ARG A 125 -0.42 -10.03 13.95
N ARG A 126 0.61 -10.31 14.77
CA ARG A 126 1.25 -9.35 15.68
C ARG A 126 2.77 -9.54 15.70
N THR A 127 3.48 -8.49 16.12
CA THR A 127 4.91 -8.51 16.44
C THR A 127 5.15 -7.76 17.77
N ASP A 128 6.35 -7.85 18.32
CA ASP A 128 6.68 -7.26 19.62
C ASP A 128 7.01 -5.77 19.53
N ALA A 129 7.92 -5.40 18.61
CA ALA A 129 8.35 -4.01 18.39
C ALA A 129 9.08 -3.86 17.05
N TRP A 130 8.33 -3.58 15.98
CA TRP A 130 8.88 -3.40 14.64
C TRP A 130 8.76 -1.95 14.16
N TYR A 131 9.84 -1.42 13.58
CA TYR A 131 9.96 -0.02 13.18
C TYR A 131 10.31 0.09 11.68
N PRO A 132 9.40 -0.29 10.77
CA PRO A 132 9.70 -0.37 9.35
C PRO A 132 9.99 1.00 8.77
N ALA A 133 11.16 1.15 8.14
CA ALA A 133 11.62 2.41 7.56
C ALA A 133 11.60 3.62 8.53
N VAL A 134 11.67 3.39 9.85
CA VAL A 134 11.75 4.46 10.87
C VAL A 134 13.17 4.57 11.42
N PRO A 135 13.91 5.65 11.09
CA PRO A 135 15.22 5.91 11.67
C PRO A 135 15.16 6.02 13.20
N ALA A 136 16.22 5.58 13.89
CA ALA A 136 16.29 5.54 15.36
C ALA A 136 15.88 6.87 16.03
N ILE A 137 16.31 8.00 15.45
CA ILE A 137 16.01 9.36 15.94
C ILE A 137 14.51 9.71 15.97
N PHE A 138 13.66 8.94 15.26
CA PHE A 138 12.23 9.15 15.18
C PHE A 138 11.41 8.06 15.90
N ARG A 139 12.04 7.12 16.61
CA ARG A 139 11.31 6.03 17.28
C ARG A 139 10.41 6.53 18.40
N ALA A 140 10.87 7.50 19.19
CA ALA A 140 10.05 8.12 20.23
C ALA A 140 8.84 8.88 19.66
N GLU A 141 8.92 9.37 18.41
CA GLU A 141 7.77 9.93 17.70
C GLU A 141 6.82 8.82 17.24
N ALA A 142 7.36 7.79 16.60
CA ALA A 142 6.57 6.65 16.14
C ALA A 142 5.80 5.97 17.28
N GLU A 143 6.41 5.76 18.45
CA GLU A 143 5.74 5.15 19.61
C GLU A 143 4.52 5.94 20.09
N ARG A 144 4.58 7.27 20.06
CA ARG A 144 3.45 8.13 20.45
C ARG A 144 2.39 8.21 19.37
N ASP A 145 2.83 8.39 18.12
CA ASP A 145 1.97 8.91 17.05
C ASP A 145 1.50 7.81 16.08
N SER A 146 1.96 6.57 16.25
CA SER A 146 1.53 5.43 15.42
C SER A 146 0.01 5.28 15.40
N PRO A 147 -0.60 5.02 14.22
CA PRO A 147 -2.02 4.72 14.14
C PRO A 147 -2.38 3.51 15.02
N ARG A 148 -3.57 3.55 15.63
CA ARG A 148 -4.06 2.52 16.57
C ARG A 148 -3.84 1.09 16.03
N ALA A 149 -4.32 0.81 14.82
CA ALA A 149 -4.27 -0.52 14.21
C ALA A 149 -2.84 -1.08 14.05
N PHE A 150 -1.86 -0.21 13.79
CA PHE A 150 -0.43 -0.56 13.72
C PHE A 150 0.15 -0.76 15.12
N ARG A 151 -0.11 0.18 16.04
CA ARG A 151 0.41 0.15 17.42
C ARG A 151 -0.07 -1.10 18.18
N GLU A 152 -1.34 -1.45 18.06
CA GLU A 152 -1.92 -2.65 18.70
C GLU A 152 -1.33 -3.98 18.19
N ARG A 153 -0.61 -3.95 17.06
CA ARG A 153 0.08 -5.10 16.48
C ARG A 153 1.60 -5.01 16.62
N GLY A 154 2.11 -4.08 17.44
CA GLY A 154 3.53 -3.90 17.72
C GLY A 154 4.32 -3.21 16.60
N ILE A 155 3.63 -2.54 15.68
CA ILE A 155 4.25 -1.84 14.55
C ILE A 155 4.26 -0.35 14.83
N MET A 156 5.46 0.22 14.87
CA MET A 156 5.69 1.62 15.20
C MET A 156 6.11 2.38 13.95
N ILE A 157 5.20 3.23 13.46
CA ILE A 157 5.39 4.06 12.27
C ILE A 157 5.10 5.52 12.57
N THR A 158 5.67 6.41 11.77
CA THR A 158 5.33 7.84 11.80
C THR A 158 4.19 8.11 10.82
N SER A 159 3.42 9.19 10.99
CA SER A 159 2.33 9.54 10.07
C SER A 159 2.80 9.67 8.61
N ARG A 160 4.03 10.14 8.40
CA ARG A 160 4.66 10.25 7.07
C ARG A 160 5.00 8.90 6.42
N SER A 161 5.03 7.80 7.18
CA SER A 161 5.34 6.46 6.66
C SER A 161 4.26 5.95 5.72
N LEU A 162 3.00 6.38 5.91
CA LEU A 162 1.87 6.05 5.02
C LEU A 162 1.55 7.17 4.03
N ALA A 163 2.00 8.41 4.27
CA ALA A 163 1.67 9.56 3.43
C ALA A 163 2.46 9.63 2.10
N ARG A 164 3.41 8.72 1.87
CA ARG A 164 4.28 8.69 0.68
C ARG A 164 3.86 7.68 -0.39
N ALA A 165 2.68 7.11 -0.23
CA ALA A 165 1.97 6.32 -1.24
C ALA A 165 1.32 7.26 -2.27
#